data_AF-A0A970GZL0-F1
#
_entry.id   AF-A0A970GZL0-F1
#
_cell.length_a   1.000
_cell.length_b   1.000
_cell.length_c   1.000
_cell.angle_alpha   90.00
_cell.angle_beta   90.00
_cell.angle_gamma   90.00
#
_symmetry.space_group_name_H-M   'P 1'
#
loop_
_entity.id
_entity.type
_entity.pdbx_description
1 polymer ?
#
loop_
_entity_poly.entity_id
_entity_poly.type
_entity_poly.pdbx_seq_one_letter_code
_entity_poly.pdbx_strand_id
1 'polypeptide(L)'
;MNPPVPLKRRKKPGTRVFKIETDKIANPLMRVGVGLTRGIIEHTLCFSELNRLYEDTTDPNGDTSLSFARRALQACNVTWEVQTSGDNPVPAEGPVVLVANHPFGGIEGMLLLALMEDYRDDFKVMANYILAMMPDARDHFIFVDPFGTKRAAAANIRPLKECLSWLRQGHALGIFPAGEVSSVDLTTGKVRDPAWSASVASIVRRTQATVVPVFFDGQNGPLFNMMGLIHPRLRTIMLPKQLVNKQGSNLTIQIGQAIPWKDMEEYATDEQLIQYLRLRTYILAERKDAPRAPKLIRLPRLRRCKLEAIIPQGDVETMAREFAALPESQTLLTAGEMRVCYARAPQIPAILQEIGRLREITFREVGEGTGKAIDLDRFDDYYLHLFVWNTDKREIVGAYRLGLADEIMAEKGVKGLYTHTCFRFTSRLMEQLQPAIELGRSFVRPEYQKAFQPLLLLWRGICAYIVRNPRYHHLFGPVSITNEYRDASRNLLLRSLRLTNFEHELARLVKPRKRPRRPRRAEWNLPDFHPYIDNLELVTKLIQEIESGEKGIPVLLRQYLKMGGRLLAFNVDPAFNFALDGLISVNLLKSDPRILRRYMGADELDAYLRLHGVLPESDEAAGAKKAGEVTP
;
A
#
# COMPACT_ATOMS: atom_id res chain seq x y z
N MET A 1 -30.40 54.01 13.86
CA MET A 1 -31.36 53.50 12.85
C MET A 1 -30.58 53.11 11.62
N ASN A 2 -30.28 51.81 11.45
CA ASN A 2 -29.72 51.28 10.21
C ASN A 2 -30.89 50.89 9.29
N PRO A 3 -30.77 51.09 7.97
CA PRO A 3 -31.84 50.75 7.04
C PRO A 3 -32.05 49.22 7.00
N PRO A 4 -33.28 48.75 6.75
CA PRO A 4 -33.56 47.33 6.68
C PRO A 4 -32.84 46.71 5.47
N VAL A 5 -32.13 45.61 5.73
CA VAL A 5 -31.61 44.68 4.71
C VAL A 5 -32.81 44.20 3.88
N PRO A 6 -32.79 44.31 2.55
CA PRO A 6 -33.93 43.88 1.74
C PRO A 6 -34.09 42.37 1.86
N LEU A 7 -35.27 41.93 2.30
CA LEU A 7 -35.70 40.53 2.27
C LEU A 7 -35.43 39.93 0.89
N LYS A 8 -34.70 38.80 0.86
CA LYS A 8 -34.51 37.95 -0.31
C LYS A 8 -35.86 37.78 -1.03
N ARG A 9 -35.96 38.27 -2.27
CA ARG A 9 -37.13 38.05 -3.14
C ARG A 9 -37.42 36.55 -3.20
N ARG A 10 -38.62 36.14 -2.78
CA ARG A 10 -39.18 34.80 -3.02
C ARG A 10 -39.07 34.47 -4.53
N LYS A 11 -38.42 33.35 -4.88
CA LYS A 11 -38.33 32.85 -6.27
C LYS A 11 -39.74 32.51 -6.76
N LYS A 12 -40.07 32.86 -8.01
CA LYS A 12 -41.29 32.40 -8.70
C LYS A 12 -41.14 30.90 -9.03
N PRO A 13 -42.19 30.08 -8.87
CA PRO A 13 -42.20 28.70 -9.37
C PRO A 13 -41.95 28.69 -10.89
N GLY A 14 -41.09 27.81 -11.40
CA GLY A 14 -40.81 27.64 -12.84
C GLY A 14 -39.56 28.35 -13.39
N THR A 15 -38.57 28.68 -12.56
CA THR A 15 -37.31 29.28 -13.05
C THR A 15 -36.37 28.18 -13.55
N ARG A 16 -36.29 27.97 -14.88
CA ARG A 16 -35.32 27.02 -15.48
C ARG A 16 -33.88 27.46 -15.19
N VAL A 17 -33.18 26.70 -14.36
CA VAL A 17 -31.79 26.93 -13.96
C VAL A 17 -30.83 26.50 -15.05
N PHE A 18 -31.05 25.31 -15.63
CA PHE A 18 -30.26 24.78 -16.74
C PHE A 18 -30.92 25.15 -18.07
N LYS A 19 -30.33 26.11 -18.78
CA LYS A 19 -30.78 26.59 -20.10
C LYS A 19 -29.60 27.15 -20.90
N ILE A 20 -29.70 27.11 -22.23
CA ILE A 20 -28.73 27.76 -23.10
C ILE A 20 -29.10 29.25 -23.25
N GLU A 21 -28.25 30.14 -22.74
CA GLU A 21 -28.39 31.59 -22.89
C GLU A 21 -27.74 32.06 -24.20
N THR A 22 -28.52 31.99 -25.28
CA THR A 22 -28.08 32.32 -26.64
C THR A 22 -27.62 33.78 -26.78
N ASP A 23 -28.16 34.67 -25.96
CA ASP A 23 -27.82 36.09 -25.84
C ASP A 23 -26.37 36.33 -25.39
N LYS A 24 -25.76 35.39 -24.66
CA LYS A 24 -24.36 35.46 -24.22
C LYS A 24 -23.35 34.96 -25.26
N ILE A 25 -23.81 34.44 -26.40
CA ILE A 25 -22.93 33.95 -27.48
C ILE A 25 -22.43 35.14 -28.30
N ALA A 26 -21.13 35.42 -28.22
CA ALA A 26 -20.51 36.59 -28.88
C ALA A 26 -20.58 36.55 -30.42
N ASN A 27 -20.50 35.37 -31.04
CA ASN A 27 -20.51 35.23 -32.49
C ASN A 27 -21.96 35.17 -33.04
N PRO A 28 -22.37 36.09 -33.94
CA PRO A 28 -23.74 36.16 -34.47
C PRO A 28 -24.20 34.93 -35.26
N LEU A 29 -23.32 34.33 -36.08
CA LEU A 29 -23.62 33.13 -36.87
C LEU A 29 -23.82 31.91 -35.96
N MET A 30 -22.95 31.76 -34.94
CA MET A 30 -23.09 30.72 -33.92
C MET A 30 -24.36 30.93 -33.08
N ARG A 31 -24.73 32.18 -32.79
CA ARG A 31 -25.95 32.52 -32.04
C ARG A 31 -27.21 32.06 -32.79
N VAL A 32 -27.27 32.29 -34.10
CA VAL A 32 -28.39 31.85 -34.94
C VAL A 32 -28.43 30.32 -35.05
N GLY A 33 -27.29 29.67 -35.30
CA GLY A 33 -27.19 28.21 -35.39
C GLY A 33 -27.57 27.49 -34.09
N VAL A 34 -27.05 27.95 -32.94
CA VAL A 34 -27.41 27.41 -31.62
C VAL A 34 -28.86 27.74 -31.28
N GLY A 35 -29.38 28.90 -31.67
CA GLY A 35 -30.79 29.26 -31.50
C GLY A 35 -31.75 28.29 -32.21
N LEU A 36 -31.45 27.90 -33.45
CA LEU A 36 -32.25 26.95 -34.24
C LEU A 36 -32.20 25.52 -33.70
N THR A 37 -31.06 25.11 -33.14
CA THR A 37 -30.84 23.74 -32.63
C THR A 37 -31.01 23.62 -31.12
N ARG A 38 -31.35 24.71 -30.43
CA ARG A 38 -31.39 24.82 -28.97
C ARG A 38 -32.21 23.74 -28.30
N GLY A 39 -33.45 23.53 -28.74
CA GLY A 39 -34.36 22.55 -28.13
C GLY A 39 -33.83 21.12 -28.26
N ILE A 40 -33.19 20.80 -29.39
CA ILE A 40 -32.58 19.49 -29.65
C ILE A 40 -31.36 19.30 -28.73
N ILE A 41 -30.52 20.32 -28.57
CA ILE A 41 -29.34 20.27 -27.69
C ILE A 41 -29.79 20.13 -26.23
N GLU A 42 -30.71 20.96 -25.75
CA GLU A 42 -31.21 20.93 -24.37
C GLU A 42 -31.87 19.58 -24.05
N HIS A 43 -32.62 19.00 -24.99
CA HIS A 43 -33.20 17.66 -24.85
C HIS A 43 -32.12 16.57 -24.83
N THR A 44 -31.15 16.62 -25.74
CA THR A 44 -30.07 15.61 -25.85
C THR A 44 -29.19 15.59 -24.60
N LEU A 45 -29.03 16.74 -23.93
CA LEU A 45 -28.28 16.91 -22.68
C LEU A 45 -29.14 16.73 -21.42
N CYS A 46 -30.42 16.37 -21.57
CA CYS A 46 -31.35 16.11 -20.47
C CYS A 46 -31.57 17.30 -19.53
N PHE A 47 -31.55 18.55 -20.03
CA PHE A 47 -31.72 19.74 -19.19
C PHE A 47 -33.10 19.82 -18.54
N SER A 48 -34.15 19.35 -19.20
CA SER A 48 -35.50 19.29 -18.63
C SER A 48 -35.55 18.42 -17.38
N GLU A 49 -34.85 17.29 -17.41
CA GLU A 49 -34.78 16.34 -16.31
C GLU A 49 -33.92 16.87 -15.16
N LEU A 50 -32.80 17.53 -15.46
CA LEU A 50 -32.01 18.24 -14.45
C LEU A 50 -32.75 19.37 -13.75
N ASN A 51 -33.57 20.13 -14.50
CA ASN A 51 -34.41 21.15 -13.88
C ASN A 51 -35.46 20.53 -12.95
N ARG A 52 -36.04 19.37 -13.30
CA ARG A 52 -36.96 18.63 -12.39
C ARG A 52 -36.25 18.17 -11.13
N LEU A 53 -35.10 17.52 -11.25
CA LEU A 53 -34.31 17.08 -10.09
C LEU A 53 -33.92 18.24 -9.18
N TYR A 54 -33.55 19.38 -9.77
CA TYR A 54 -33.21 20.58 -9.00
C TYR A 54 -34.45 21.18 -8.31
N GLU A 55 -35.61 21.20 -8.98
CA GLU A 55 -36.88 21.59 -8.36
C GLU A 55 -37.19 20.70 -7.15
N ASP A 56 -37.08 19.38 -7.28
CA ASP A 56 -37.27 18.40 -6.19
C ASP A 56 -36.29 18.64 -5.02
N THR A 57 -35.05 19.05 -5.33
CA THR A 57 -34.04 19.38 -4.31
C THR A 57 -34.39 20.64 -3.51
N THR A 58 -35.19 21.52 -4.10
CA THR A 58 -35.61 22.81 -3.54
C THR A 58 -37.09 22.84 -3.15
N ASP A 59 -37.76 21.69 -3.14
CA ASP A 59 -39.17 21.57 -2.77
C ASP A 59 -39.37 22.12 -1.34
N PRO A 60 -40.20 23.17 -1.15
CA PRO A 60 -40.51 23.72 0.16
C PRO A 60 -41.14 22.71 1.13
N ASN A 61 -41.75 21.63 0.61
CA ASN A 61 -42.34 20.54 1.39
C ASN A 61 -41.38 19.34 1.56
N GLY A 62 -40.17 19.41 0.98
CA GLY A 62 -39.15 18.39 1.13
C GLY A 62 -38.60 18.32 2.55
N ASP A 63 -37.81 17.28 2.84
CA ASP A 63 -37.19 17.12 4.15
C ASP A 63 -36.15 18.25 4.40
N THR A 64 -36.57 19.23 5.19
CA THR A 64 -35.75 20.38 5.57
C THR A 64 -34.68 20.04 6.59
N SER A 65 -34.70 18.84 7.19
CA SER A 65 -33.65 18.36 8.08
C SER A 65 -32.37 17.98 7.34
N LEU A 66 -32.47 17.65 6.05
CA LEU A 66 -31.34 17.30 5.21
C LEU A 66 -30.63 18.55 4.66
N SER A 67 -29.33 18.43 4.39
CA SER A 67 -28.61 19.47 3.67
C SER A 67 -29.03 19.56 2.20
N PHE A 68 -28.62 20.62 1.51
CA PHE A 68 -28.79 20.72 0.05
C PHE A 68 -28.14 19.54 -0.68
N ALA A 69 -26.96 19.11 -0.25
CA ALA A 69 -26.22 18.01 -0.87
C ALA A 69 -26.95 16.66 -0.71
N ARG A 70 -27.44 16.35 0.49
CA ARG A 70 -28.22 15.12 0.76
C ARG A 70 -29.54 15.09 0.00
N ARG A 71 -30.27 16.21 -0.06
CA ARG A 71 -31.48 16.32 -0.89
C ARG A 71 -31.18 16.11 -2.38
N ALA A 72 -30.08 16.68 -2.88
CA ALA A 72 -29.70 16.52 -4.29
C ALA A 72 -29.42 15.04 -4.63
N LEU A 73 -28.70 14.34 -3.76
CA LEU A 73 -28.41 12.90 -3.91
C LEU A 73 -29.68 12.05 -3.78
N GLN A 74 -30.58 12.39 -2.86
CA GLN A 74 -31.86 11.71 -2.69
C GLN A 74 -32.77 11.89 -3.90
N ALA A 75 -32.85 13.10 -4.47
CA ALA A 75 -33.60 13.38 -5.70
C ALA A 75 -33.05 12.56 -6.88
N CYS A 76 -31.74 12.31 -6.91
CA CYS A 76 -31.11 11.44 -7.90
C CYS A 76 -31.27 9.94 -7.58
N ASN A 77 -31.85 9.57 -6.43
CA ASN A 77 -31.90 8.21 -5.92
C ASN A 77 -30.51 7.53 -5.90
N VAL A 78 -29.50 8.28 -5.46
CA VAL A 78 -28.12 7.80 -5.40
C VAL A 78 -27.85 7.32 -3.99
N THR A 79 -27.35 6.09 -3.90
CA THR A 79 -26.84 5.50 -2.66
C THR A 79 -25.32 5.42 -2.72
N TRP A 80 -24.68 5.32 -1.57
CA TRP A 80 -23.23 5.18 -1.52
C TRP A 80 -22.78 4.29 -0.37
N GLU A 81 -21.61 3.68 -0.57
CA GLU A 81 -20.91 2.89 0.42
C GLU A 81 -19.53 3.50 0.65
N VAL A 82 -19.19 3.73 1.93
CA VAL A 82 -17.90 4.30 2.33
C VAL A 82 -17.02 3.19 2.89
N GLN A 83 -15.80 3.09 2.37
CA GLN A 83 -14.76 2.22 2.92
C GLN A 83 -13.61 3.08 3.45
N THR A 84 -13.33 2.97 4.73
CA THR A 84 -12.30 3.76 5.41
C THR A 84 -11.14 2.87 5.86
N SER A 85 -9.97 3.46 6.07
CA SER A 85 -8.80 2.77 6.67
C SER A 85 -8.89 2.63 8.19
N GLY A 86 -9.93 3.19 8.82
CA GLY A 86 -10.11 3.28 10.27
C GLY A 86 -11.37 4.08 10.64
N ASP A 87 -11.69 4.15 11.93
CA ASP A 87 -12.98 4.67 12.41
C ASP A 87 -13.13 6.19 12.25
N ASN A 88 -12.02 6.95 12.26
CA ASN A 88 -12.04 8.39 12.05
C ASN A 88 -10.95 8.83 11.05
N PRO A 89 -11.23 8.77 9.73
CA PRO A 89 -10.24 9.06 8.70
C PRO A 89 -10.00 10.56 8.46
N VAL A 90 -10.87 11.44 8.97
CA VAL A 90 -10.77 12.89 8.78
C VAL A 90 -10.48 13.58 10.12
N PRO A 91 -9.40 14.37 10.24
CA PRO A 91 -9.14 15.14 11.46
C PRO A 91 -10.29 16.11 11.77
N ALA A 92 -10.79 16.07 13.01
CA ALA A 92 -11.90 16.92 13.46
C ALA A 92 -11.55 18.42 13.45
N GLU A 93 -10.28 18.77 13.68
CA GLU A 93 -9.81 20.15 13.75
C GLU A 93 -8.56 20.38 12.89
N GLY A 94 -8.23 21.64 12.65
CA GLY A 94 -7.07 22.07 11.87
C GLY A 94 -7.29 22.00 10.35
N PRO A 95 -6.37 22.59 9.57
CA PRO A 95 -6.50 22.67 8.12
C PRO A 95 -6.48 21.28 7.49
N VAL A 96 -7.54 20.94 6.76
CA VAL A 96 -7.64 19.65 6.05
C VAL A 96 -7.94 19.87 4.58
N VAL A 97 -7.21 19.19 3.70
CA VAL A 97 -7.47 19.15 2.26
C VAL A 97 -7.84 17.74 1.85
N LEU A 98 -9.06 17.53 1.37
CA LEU A 98 -9.49 16.29 0.74
C LEU A 98 -9.10 16.34 -0.73
N VAL A 99 -8.25 15.41 -1.19
CA VAL A 99 -7.88 15.30 -2.60
C VAL A 99 -8.55 14.07 -3.21
N ALA A 100 -9.23 14.25 -4.35
CA ALA A 100 -10.00 13.17 -4.96
C ALA A 100 -9.85 13.07 -6.48
N ASN A 101 -10.02 11.85 -7.01
CA ASN A 101 -10.24 11.64 -8.44
C ASN A 101 -11.66 12.05 -8.85
N HIS A 102 -11.89 12.31 -10.14
CA HIS A 102 -13.14 12.90 -10.61
C HIS A 102 -13.80 12.13 -11.78
N PRO A 103 -14.36 10.92 -11.57
CA PRO A 103 -14.81 10.06 -12.66
C PRO A 103 -16.11 10.47 -13.37
N PHE A 104 -17.01 11.23 -12.73
CA PHE A 104 -18.38 11.51 -13.18
C PHE A 104 -18.65 12.99 -13.50
N GLY A 105 -18.07 13.93 -12.75
CA GLY A 105 -18.04 15.36 -13.08
C GLY A 105 -18.99 16.31 -12.36
N GLY A 106 -19.72 15.85 -11.34
CA GLY A 106 -20.58 16.76 -10.57
C GLY A 106 -21.22 16.12 -9.35
N ILE A 107 -21.65 14.87 -9.48
CA ILE A 107 -22.24 14.10 -8.36
C ILE A 107 -21.24 13.91 -7.22
N GLU A 108 -19.94 13.80 -7.51
CA GLU A 108 -18.90 13.59 -6.51
C GLU A 108 -18.71 14.81 -5.61
N GLY A 109 -18.91 16.02 -6.14
CA GLY A 109 -18.86 17.24 -5.34
C GLY A 109 -19.98 17.27 -4.31
N MET A 110 -21.20 16.88 -4.70
CA MET A 110 -22.33 16.75 -3.78
C MET A 110 -22.12 15.62 -2.79
N LEU A 111 -21.54 14.52 -3.25
CA LEU A 111 -21.24 13.36 -2.42
C LEU A 111 -20.18 13.68 -1.36
N LEU A 112 -19.13 14.43 -1.71
CA LEU A 112 -18.16 14.93 -0.72
C LEU A 112 -18.82 15.85 0.31
N LEU A 113 -19.69 16.77 -0.11
CA LEU A 113 -20.40 17.65 0.82
C LEU A 113 -21.26 16.84 1.79
N ALA A 114 -22.11 15.94 1.28
CA ALA A 114 -22.99 15.11 2.09
C ALA A 114 -22.21 14.18 3.04
N LEU A 115 -21.11 13.59 2.55
CA LEU A 115 -20.23 12.73 3.34
C LEU A 115 -19.54 13.50 4.47
N MET A 116 -19.10 14.73 4.19
CA MET A 116 -18.36 15.53 5.15
C MET A 116 -19.21 16.08 6.28
N GLU A 117 -20.53 16.20 6.10
CA GLU A 117 -21.46 16.54 7.19
C GLU A 117 -21.39 15.56 8.38
N ASP A 118 -20.97 14.30 8.15
CA ASP A 118 -20.82 13.32 9.23
C ASP A 118 -19.50 13.52 10.02
N TYR A 119 -18.58 14.35 9.54
CA TYR A 119 -17.24 14.54 10.13
C TYR A 119 -16.97 15.98 10.56
N ARG A 120 -17.39 16.98 9.76
CA ARG A 120 -17.08 18.40 9.96
C ARG A 120 -18.14 19.33 9.34
N ASP A 121 -18.52 20.36 10.09
CA ASP A 121 -19.47 21.38 9.64
C ASP A 121 -18.82 22.49 8.78
N ASP A 122 -17.48 22.61 8.81
CA ASP A 122 -16.70 23.68 8.20
C ASP A 122 -16.03 23.23 6.88
N PHE A 123 -16.79 22.55 6.03
CA PHE A 123 -16.32 22.00 4.77
C PHE A 123 -16.83 22.75 3.53
N LYS A 124 -15.93 23.01 2.58
CA LYS A 124 -16.25 23.53 1.24
C LYS A 124 -15.58 22.69 0.16
N VAL A 125 -16.07 22.78 -1.07
CA VAL A 125 -15.44 22.12 -2.23
C VAL A 125 -14.99 23.14 -3.28
N MET A 126 -13.78 22.99 -3.79
CA MET A 126 -13.31 23.73 -4.96
C MET A 126 -13.95 23.14 -6.22
N ALA A 127 -14.64 23.97 -6.99
CA ALA A 127 -15.43 23.54 -8.14
C ALA A 127 -15.31 24.48 -9.34
N ASN A 128 -15.71 24.02 -10.52
CA ASN A 128 -15.82 24.86 -11.70
C ASN A 128 -17.08 25.75 -11.66
N TYR A 129 -17.02 26.93 -12.28
CA TYR A 129 -18.12 27.91 -12.41
C TYR A 129 -19.42 27.36 -13.00
N ILE A 130 -19.42 26.22 -13.70
CA ILE A 130 -20.65 25.57 -14.19
C ILE A 130 -21.60 25.26 -13.02
N LEU A 131 -21.07 24.89 -11.84
CA LEU A 131 -21.86 24.63 -10.65
C LEU A 131 -22.39 25.92 -9.99
N ALA A 132 -21.82 27.09 -10.30
CA ALA A 132 -22.28 28.39 -9.79
C ALA A 132 -23.66 28.81 -10.32
N MET A 133 -24.21 28.05 -11.28
CA MET A 133 -25.57 28.20 -11.79
C MET A 133 -26.63 27.81 -10.75
N MET A 134 -26.29 26.97 -9.77
CA MET A 134 -27.18 26.59 -8.66
C MET A 134 -26.99 27.57 -7.48
N PRO A 135 -27.91 28.51 -7.23
CA PRO A 135 -27.74 29.53 -6.21
C PRO A 135 -27.61 28.95 -4.80
N ASP A 136 -28.34 27.87 -4.52
CA ASP A 136 -28.41 27.21 -3.20
C ASP A 136 -27.15 26.38 -2.90
N ALA A 137 -26.30 26.13 -3.91
CA ALA A 137 -25.02 25.47 -3.74
C ALA A 137 -23.88 26.46 -3.44
N ARG A 138 -24.03 27.76 -3.75
CA ARG A 138 -22.90 28.71 -3.82
C ARG A 138 -22.09 28.83 -2.54
N ASP A 139 -22.74 28.76 -1.37
CA ASP A 139 -22.05 28.94 -0.09
C ASP A 139 -21.16 27.73 0.27
N HIS A 140 -21.36 26.59 -0.39
CA HIS A 140 -20.61 25.34 -0.18
C HIS A 140 -19.43 25.17 -1.15
N PHE A 141 -19.31 26.03 -2.17
CA PHE A 141 -18.28 25.91 -3.22
C PHE A 141 -17.40 27.14 -3.35
N ILE A 142 -16.12 26.93 -3.63
CA ILE A 142 -15.18 27.96 -4.08
C ILE A 142 -14.94 27.75 -5.58
N PHE A 143 -15.35 28.72 -6.41
CA PHE A 143 -15.37 28.55 -7.87
C PHE A 143 -14.06 28.96 -8.54
N VAL A 144 -13.48 28.06 -9.34
CA VAL A 144 -12.23 28.25 -10.10
C VAL A 144 -12.43 27.97 -11.60
N ASP A 145 -11.59 28.60 -12.43
CA ASP A 145 -11.53 28.37 -13.88
C ASP A 145 -10.49 27.27 -14.16
N PRO A 146 -10.88 26.07 -14.63
CA PRO A 146 -9.93 24.99 -14.90
C PRO A 146 -9.16 25.18 -16.21
N PHE A 147 -9.55 26.11 -17.10
CA PHE A 147 -8.94 26.24 -18.42
C PHE A 147 -7.65 27.07 -18.34
N GLY A 148 -6.48 26.48 -18.59
CA GLY A 148 -5.14 27.10 -18.46
C GLY A 148 -4.80 28.29 -19.38
N THR A 149 -5.75 29.17 -19.70
CA THR A 149 -5.52 30.40 -20.48
C THR A 149 -4.97 31.53 -19.60
N LYS A 150 -4.25 32.50 -20.19
CA LYS A 150 -3.78 33.69 -19.46
C LYS A 150 -4.91 34.46 -18.77
N ARG A 151 -6.14 34.40 -19.31
CA ARG A 151 -7.33 35.03 -18.74
C ARG A 151 -7.85 34.28 -17.50
N ALA A 152 -7.72 32.95 -17.48
CA ALA A 152 -8.06 32.13 -16.32
C ALA A 152 -7.06 32.31 -15.17
N ALA A 153 -5.78 32.49 -15.46
CA ALA A 153 -4.78 32.77 -14.42
C ALA A 153 -5.13 34.03 -13.61
N ALA A 154 -5.56 35.10 -14.27
CA ALA A 154 -6.04 36.32 -13.60
C ALA A 154 -7.36 36.08 -12.84
N ALA A 155 -8.30 35.31 -13.44
CA ALA A 155 -9.59 35.00 -12.82
C ALA A 155 -9.45 34.13 -11.55
N ASN A 156 -8.42 33.29 -11.46
CA ASN A 156 -8.20 32.36 -10.35
C ASN A 156 -7.49 32.96 -9.13
N ILE A 157 -6.95 34.17 -9.22
CA ILE A 157 -6.22 34.80 -8.10
C ILE A 157 -7.10 34.92 -6.85
N ARG A 158 -8.33 35.41 -7.01
CA ARG A 158 -9.26 35.63 -5.89
C ARG A 158 -9.74 34.30 -5.27
N PRO A 159 -10.24 33.32 -6.04
CA PRO A 159 -10.60 32.00 -5.52
C PRO A 159 -9.46 31.28 -4.78
N LEU A 160 -8.22 31.36 -5.29
CA LEU A 160 -7.07 30.75 -4.63
C LEU A 160 -6.75 31.44 -3.29
N LYS A 161 -6.85 32.78 -3.22
CA LYS A 161 -6.72 33.52 -1.94
C LYS A 161 -7.80 33.12 -0.94
N GLU A 162 -9.03 32.91 -1.41
CA GLU A 162 -10.13 32.44 -0.58
C GLU A 162 -9.84 31.04 0.00
N CYS A 163 -9.37 30.10 -0.83
CA CYS A 163 -8.96 28.77 -0.37
C CYS A 163 -7.86 28.83 0.69
N LEU A 164 -6.83 29.66 0.48
CA LEU A 164 -5.75 29.83 1.45
C LEU A 164 -6.25 30.44 2.76
N SER A 165 -7.16 31.43 2.70
CA SER A 165 -7.75 32.04 3.89
C SER A 165 -8.61 31.04 4.66
N TRP A 166 -9.44 30.28 3.95
CA TRP A 166 -10.32 29.26 4.51
C TRP A 166 -9.52 28.18 5.27
N LEU A 167 -8.49 27.64 4.64
CA LEU A 167 -7.61 26.64 5.26
C LEU A 167 -6.84 27.23 6.45
N ARG A 168 -6.33 28.47 6.36
CA ARG A 168 -5.63 29.12 7.48
C ARG A 168 -6.49 29.36 8.71
N GLN A 169 -7.82 29.40 8.56
CA GLN A 169 -8.76 29.45 9.68
C GLN A 169 -8.96 28.08 10.35
N GLY A 170 -8.30 27.04 9.83
CA GLY A 170 -8.38 25.67 10.34
C GLY A 170 -9.50 24.85 9.72
N HIS A 171 -10.10 25.30 8.60
CA HIS A 171 -11.24 24.65 7.97
C HIS A 171 -10.86 23.53 7.00
N ALA A 172 -11.86 22.78 6.51
CA ALA A 172 -11.68 21.69 5.56
C ALA A 172 -12.07 22.09 4.13
N LEU A 173 -11.31 21.61 3.14
CA LEU A 173 -11.51 21.91 1.71
C LEU A 173 -11.37 20.65 0.84
N GLY A 174 -12.39 20.34 0.05
CA GLY A 174 -12.36 19.29 -0.97
C GLY A 174 -11.87 19.82 -2.31
N ILE A 175 -10.95 19.12 -2.96
CA ILE A 175 -10.34 19.52 -4.23
C ILE A 175 -10.25 18.32 -5.17
N PHE A 176 -10.66 18.52 -6.42
CA PHE A 176 -10.41 17.59 -7.53
C PHE A 176 -9.21 18.10 -8.35
N PRO A 177 -7.99 17.61 -8.13
CA PRO A 177 -6.77 18.30 -8.59
C PRO A 177 -6.58 18.32 -10.11
N ALA A 178 -7.27 17.43 -10.82
CA ALA A 178 -7.26 17.37 -12.27
C ALA A 178 -8.01 18.53 -12.94
N GLY A 179 -8.97 19.16 -12.26
CA GLY A 179 -9.83 20.22 -12.81
C GLY A 179 -10.80 19.76 -13.93
N GLU A 180 -10.69 18.50 -14.35
CA GLU A 180 -11.49 17.85 -15.39
C GLU A 180 -11.79 16.41 -14.97
N VAL A 181 -12.76 15.78 -15.64
CA VAL A 181 -13.16 14.42 -15.30
C VAL A 181 -12.25 13.35 -15.88
N SER A 182 -12.21 12.20 -15.21
CA SER A 182 -11.49 11.01 -15.69
C SER A 182 -11.96 10.61 -17.09
N SER A 183 -11.01 10.21 -17.93
CA SER A 183 -11.27 9.75 -19.29
C SER A 183 -10.29 8.64 -19.67
N VAL A 184 -10.58 7.94 -20.77
CA VAL A 184 -9.67 6.92 -21.30
C VAL A 184 -8.34 7.57 -21.67
N ASP A 185 -7.29 7.13 -20.99
CA ASP A 185 -5.92 7.42 -21.35
C ASP A 185 -5.47 6.41 -22.41
N LEU A 186 -5.12 6.91 -23.60
CA LEU A 186 -4.72 6.11 -24.75
C LEU A 186 -3.40 5.33 -24.54
N THR A 187 -2.53 5.81 -23.65
CA THR A 187 -1.25 5.14 -23.35
C THR A 187 -1.45 3.91 -22.47
N THR A 188 -2.39 3.98 -21.52
CA THR A 188 -2.64 2.90 -20.54
C THR A 188 -3.84 2.03 -20.91
N GLY A 189 -4.77 2.56 -21.71
CA GLY A 189 -6.06 1.98 -22.05
C GLY A 189 -7.07 2.02 -20.89
N LYS A 190 -6.83 2.83 -19.87
CA LYS A 190 -7.65 2.90 -18.64
C LYS A 190 -8.31 4.27 -18.48
N VAL A 191 -9.47 4.29 -17.81
CA VAL A 191 -10.11 5.53 -17.36
C VAL A 191 -9.38 6.03 -16.12
N ARG A 192 -8.80 7.23 -16.21
CA ARG A 192 -8.15 7.93 -15.09
C ARG A 192 -8.19 9.43 -15.32
N ASP A 193 -7.86 10.19 -14.29
CA ASP A 193 -7.74 11.63 -14.42
C ASP A 193 -6.55 12.01 -15.32
N PRO A 194 -6.63 13.18 -16.00
CA PRO A 194 -5.45 13.81 -16.57
C PRO A 194 -4.45 14.20 -15.47
N ALA A 195 -3.31 14.80 -15.85
CA ALA A 195 -2.30 15.25 -14.90
C ALA A 195 -2.90 16.16 -13.82
N TRP A 196 -2.56 15.91 -12.56
CA TRP A 196 -3.03 16.71 -11.42
C TRP A 196 -2.23 18.02 -11.32
N SER A 197 -2.90 19.11 -10.96
CA SER A 197 -2.28 20.44 -10.91
C SER A 197 -1.37 20.64 -9.69
N ALA A 198 -0.13 21.05 -9.94
CA ALA A 198 0.83 21.44 -8.89
C ALA A 198 0.34 22.63 -8.03
N SER A 199 -0.62 23.43 -8.52
CA SER A 199 -1.21 24.51 -7.72
C SER A 199 -1.90 23.99 -6.45
N VAL A 200 -2.44 22.77 -6.49
CA VAL A 200 -3.06 22.13 -5.32
C VAL A 200 -2.00 21.79 -4.27
N ALA A 201 -0.87 21.22 -4.70
CA ALA A 201 0.28 21.00 -3.82
C ALA A 201 0.79 22.32 -3.20
N SER A 202 0.81 23.41 -3.97
CA SER A 202 1.17 24.73 -3.46
C SER A 202 0.21 25.24 -2.37
N ILE A 203 -1.09 24.99 -2.51
CA ILE A 203 -2.09 25.31 -1.47
C ILE A 203 -1.78 24.53 -0.19
N VAL A 204 -1.60 23.21 -0.31
CA VAL A 204 -1.27 22.32 0.83
C VAL A 204 0.00 22.80 1.52
N ARG A 205 1.08 23.06 0.77
CA ARG A 205 2.36 23.54 1.32
C ARG A 205 2.25 24.86 2.06
N ARG A 206 1.53 25.84 1.48
CA ARG A 206 1.38 27.19 2.09
C ARG A 206 0.45 27.23 3.30
N THR A 207 -0.35 26.20 3.49
CA THR A 207 -1.32 26.08 4.59
C THR A 207 -0.91 25.03 5.60
N GLN A 208 0.11 24.22 5.27
CA GLN A 208 0.54 23.07 6.05
C GLN A 208 -0.63 22.14 6.41
N ALA A 209 -1.58 22.02 5.48
CA ALA A 209 -2.79 21.24 5.70
C ALA A 209 -2.49 19.75 5.76
N THR A 210 -3.24 19.03 6.61
CA THR A 210 -3.29 17.58 6.55
C THR A 210 -4.08 17.17 5.31
N VAL A 211 -3.57 16.22 4.53
CA VAL A 211 -4.24 15.78 3.30
C VAL A 211 -4.94 14.45 3.53
N VAL A 212 -6.20 14.33 3.13
CA VAL A 212 -6.96 13.08 3.16
C VAL A 212 -7.25 12.64 1.72
N PRO A 213 -6.66 11.54 1.24
CA PRO A 213 -6.97 10.99 -0.08
C PRO A 213 -8.38 10.39 -0.13
N VAL A 214 -9.13 10.65 -1.19
CA VAL A 214 -10.46 10.07 -1.43
C VAL A 214 -10.55 9.52 -2.85
N PHE A 215 -10.94 8.26 -3.00
CA PHE A 215 -11.12 7.62 -4.29
C PHE A 215 -12.59 7.27 -4.54
N PHE A 216 -13.14 7.81 -5.62
CA PHE A 216 -14.44 7.45 -6.17
C PHE A 216 -14.27 6.35 -7.21
N ASP A 217 -14.89 5.19 -6.98
CA ASP A 217 -14.88 4.12 -7.98
C ASP A 217 -15.94 4.33 -9.05
N GLY A 218 -15.57 3.96 -10.28
CA GLY A 218 -16.43 3.95 -11.45
C GLY A 218 -15.91 4.80 -12.59
N GLN A 219 -16.72 4.85 -13.64
CA GLN A 219 -16.41 5.59 -14.86
C GLN A 219 -17.69 6.09 -15.55
N ASN A 220 -17.55 7.12 -16.37
CA ASN A 220 -18.59 7.53 -17.31
C ASN A 220 -18.72 6.54 -18.47
N GLY A 221 -19.89 6.54 -19.12
CA GLY A 221 -20.24 5.54 -20.14
C GLY A 221 -19.36 5.60 -21.42
N PRO A 222 -19.40 4.56 -22.28
CA PRO A 222 -18.57 4.48 -23.48
C PRO A 222 -18.73 5.67 -24.44
N LEU A 223 -19.96 6.16 -24.62
CA LEU A 223 -20.26 7.33 -25.45
C LEU A 223 -19.56 8.60 -24.93
N PHE A 224 -19.47 8.77 -23.61
CA PHE A 224 -18.78 9.90 -22.99
C PHE A 224 -17.28 9.88 -23.32
N ASN A 225 -16.66 8.72 -23.15
CA ASN A 225 -15.24 8.52 -23.45
C ASN A 225 -14.94 8.72 -24.94
N MET A 226 -15.80 8.22 -25.82
CA MET A 226 -15.68 8.42 -27.27
C MET A 226 -15.76 9.90 -27.66
N MET A 227 -16.71 10.66 -27.11
CA MET A 227 -16.83 12.09 -27.37
C MET A 227 -15.61 12.89 -26.87
N GLY A 228 -14.96 12.43 -25.79
CA GLY A 228 -13.72 13.01 -25.29
C GLY A 228 -12.52 12.81 -26.22
N LEU A 229 -12.46 11.68 -26.94
CA LEU A 229 -11.45 11.44 -27.98
C LEU A 229 -11.61 12.38 -29.18
N ILE A 230 -12.84 12.84 -29.46
CA ILE A 230 -13.12 13.80 -30.53
C ILE A 230 -12.68 15.21 -30.11
N HIS A 231 -13.14 15.70 -28.95
CA HIS A 231 -12.68 16.99 -28.42
C HIS A 231 -13.01 17.16 -26.91
N PRO A 232 -12.09 17.71 -26.07
CA PRO A 232 -12.31 17.90 -24.64
C PRO A 232 -13.56 18.73 -24.27
N ARG A 233 -13.92 19.74 -25.06
CA ARG A 233 -15.15 20.54 -24.84
C ARG A 233 -16.44 19.75 -25.07
N LEU A 234 -16.45 18.81 -26.03
CA LEU A 234 -17.63 17.96 -26.27
C LEU A 234 -17.90 17.04 -25.09
N ARG A 235 -16.83 16.58 -24.43
CA ARG A 235 -16.90 15.84 -23.16
C ARG A 235 -17.54 16.69 -22.05
N THR A 236 -17.09 17.93 -21.85
CA THR A 236 -17.68 18.83 -20.82
C THR A 236 -19.18 19.08 -21.07
N ILE A 237 -19.58 19.23 -22.34
CA ILE A 237 -20.99 19.44 -22.72
C ILE A 237 -21.87 18.22 -22.35
N MET A 238 -21.32 17.01 -22.29
CA MET A 238 -22.05 15.78 -21.99
C MET A 238 -22.24 15.50 -20.49
N LEU A 239 -21.60 16.26 -19.60
CA LEU A 239 -21.69 16.07 -18.14
C LEU A 239 -23.14 16.11 -17.59
N PRO A 240 -24.01 17.05 -18.01
CA PRO A 240 -25.43 17.06 -17.65
C PRO A 240 -26.13 15.71 -17.86
N LYS A 241 -25.89 15.09 -19.02
CA LYS A 241 -26.44 13.77 -19.36
C LYS A 241 -25.83 12.66 -18.50
N GLN A 242 -24.53 12.73 -18.18
CA GLN A 242 -23.92 11.74 -17.29
C GLN A 242 -24.49 11.81 -15.87
N LEU A 243 -24.80 13.00 -15.36
CA LEU A 243 -25.42 13.16 -14.06
C LEU A 243 -26.78 12.45 -13.99
N VAL A 244 -27.62 12.63 -15.01
CA VAL A 244 -28.91 11.92 -15.14
C VAL A 244 -28.70 10.41 -15.28
N ASN A 245 -27.72 9.96 -16.07
CA ASN A 245 -27.40 8.54 -16.24
C ASN A 245 -26.95 7.84 -14.95
N LYS A 246 -26.64 8.58 -13.87
CA LYS A 246 -26.26 8.01 -12.57
C LYS A 246 -27.42 7.92 -11.59
N GLN A 247 -28.63 8.27 -12.00
CA GLN A 247 -29.81 8.05 -11.18
C GLN A 247 -29.97 6.57 -10.82
N GLY A 248 -30.34 6.29 -9.57
CA GLY A 248 -30.53 4.91 -9.09
C GLY A 248 -29.25 4.10 -8.92
N SER A 249 -28.07 4.73 -8.99
CA SER A 249 -26.78 4.03 -8.83
C SER A 249 -26.31 3.97 -7.37
N ASN A 250 -25.53 2.93 -7.05
CA ASN A 250 -24.78 2.82 -5.80
C ASN A 250 -23.30 3.12 -6.07
N LEU A 251 -22.75 4.14 -5.41
CA LEU A 251 -21.38 4.62 -5.60
C LEU A 251 -20.48 4.15 -4.46
N THR A 252 -19.35 3.53 -4.77
CA THR A 252 -18.34 3.19 -3.74
C THR A 252 -17.33 4.33 -3.61
N ILE A 253 -17.13 4.78 -2.37
CA ILE A 253 -16.15 5.79 -1.99
C ILE A 253 -15.13 5.15 -1.06
N GLN A 254 -13.86 5.46 -1.26
CA GLN A 254 -12.80 5.00 -0.38
C GLN A 254 -12.08 6.20 0.20
N ILE A 255 -12.01 6.27 1.53
CA ILE A 255 -11.28 7.32 2.24
C ILE A 255 -9.98 6.71 2.76
N GLY A 256 -8.87 7.34 2.38
CA GLY A 256 -7.55 6.94 2.82
C GLY A 256 -7.18 7.46 4.21
N GLN A 257 -6.00 7.08 4.68
CA GLN A 257 -5.43 7.63 5.92
C GLN A 257 -5.06 9.10 5.74
N ALA A 258 -5.33 9.91 6.76
CA ALA A 258 -4.87 11.29 6.82
C ALA A 258 -3.34 11.36 6.79
N ILE A 259 -2.80 12.25 5.97
CA ILE A 259 -1.36 12.46 5.76
C ILE A 259 -1.00 13.80 6.39
N PRO A 260 -0.37 13.81 7.58
CA PRO A 260 0.06 15.05 8.21
C PRO A 260 1.09 15.80 7.36
N TRP A 261 1.13 17.12 7.45
CA TRP A 261 2.11 17.94 6.70
C TRP A 261 3.56 17.50 6.92
N LYS A 262 3.90 17.08 8.14
CA LYS A 262 5.24 16.58 8.51
C LYS A 262 5.72 15.42 7.62
N ASP A 263 4.80 14.58 7.16
CA ASP A 263 5.09 13.44 6.28
C ASP A 263 5.22 13.83 4.80
N MET A 264 4.90 15.08 4.47
CA MET A 264 4.94 15.62 3.10
C MET A 264 6.04 16.68 2.92
N GLU A 265 6.66 17.13 4.01
CA GLU A 265 7.72 18.15 4.00
C GLU A 265 8.95 17.71 3.21
N GLU A 266 9.20 16.40 3.13
CA GLU A 266 10.34 15.81 2.40
C GLU A 266 10.28 16.04 0.87
N TYR A 267 9.11 16.33 0.30
CA TYR A 267 8.98 16.56 -1.14
C TYR A 267 9.43 17.97 -1.51
N ALA A 268 10.53 18.06 -2.27
CA ALA A 268 11.18 19.33 -2.63
C ALA A 268 10.33 20.20 -3.56
N THR A 269 9.60 19.60 -4.50
CA THR A 269 8.79 20.33 -5.48
C THR A 269 7.29 20.07 -5.34
N ASP A 270 6.48 21.02 -5.81
CA ASP A 270 5.01 20.87 -5.81
C ASP A 270 4.58 19.77 -6.81
N GLU A 271 5.35 19.53 -7.87
CA GLU A 271 5.14 18.42 -8.81
C GLU A 271 5.35 17.06 -8.15
N GLN A 272 6.39 16.90 -7.33
CA GLN A 272 6.62 15.66 -6.59
C GLN A 272 5.49 15.42 -5.58
N LEU A 273 5.13 16.45 -4.82
CA LEU A 273 4.06 16.36 -3.83
C LEU A 273 2.73 15.97 -4.48
N ILE A 274 2.32 16.60 -5.59
CA ILE A 274 1.04 16.26 -6.22
C ILE A 274 1.02 14.85 -6.82
N GLN A 275 2.16 14.35 -7.33
CA GLN A 275 2.27 12.98 -7.82
C GLN A 275 2.20 11.97 -6.67
N TYR A 276 2.82 12.27 -5.53
CA TYR A 276 2.67 11.47 -4.33
C TYR A 276 1.21 11.41 -3.85
N LEU A 277 0.52 12.56 -3.78
CA LEU A 277 -0.89 12.62 -3.41
C LEU A 277 -1.79 11.85 -4.38
N ARG A 278 -1.49 11.92 -5.68
CA ARG A 278 -2.15 11.11 -6.70
C ARG A 278 -1.93 9.62 -6.43
N LEU A 279 -0.68 9.19 -6.19
CA LEU A 279 -0.37 7.80 -5.88
C LEU A 279 -1.14 7.32 -4.64
N ARG A 280 -1.15 8.11 -3.56
CA ARG A 280 -1.91 7.83 -2.33
C ARG A 280 -3.41 7.75 -2.55
N THR A 281 -3.95 8.46 -3.54
CA THR A 281 -5.37 8.40 -3.90
C THR A 281 -5.69 7.17 -4.74
N TYR A 282 -4.91 6.91 -5.80
CA TYR A 282 -5.18 5.81 -6.72
C TYR A 282 -4.82 4.44 -6.14
N ILE A 283 -3.96 4.36 -5.11
CA ILE A 283 -3.71 3.09 -4.42
C ILE A 283 -4.96 2.58 -3.69
N LEU A 284 -5.90 3.46 -3.33
CA LEU A 284 -7.14 3.07 -2.66
C LEU A 284 -7.94 2.08 -3.51
N ALA A 285 -7.97 2.28 -4.84
CA ALA A 285 -8.65 1.40 -5.79
C ALA A 285 -8.24 -0.08 -5.66
N GLU A 286 -7.02 -0.34 -5.18
CA GLU A 286 -6.47 -1.68 -4.98
C GLU A 286 -6.98 -2.37 -3.70
N ARG A 287 -7.81 -1.69 -2.89
CA ARG A 287 -8.55 -2.30 -1.77
C ARG A 287 -9.61 -3.28 -2.23
N LYS A 288 -10.08 -3.13 -3.47
CA LYS A 288 -11.02 -4.08 -4.05
C LYS A 288 -10.25 -5.33 -4.40
N ASP A 289 -10.67 -6.46 -3.84
CA ASP A 289 -10.22 -7.74 -4.36
C ASP A 289 -10.58 -7.79 -5.85
N ALA A 290 -9.60 -8.16 -6.66
CA ALA A 290 -9.80 -8.45 -8.06
C ALA A 290 -11.08 -9.27 -8.25
N PRO A 291 -12.03 -8.87 -9.14
CA PRO A 291 -13.12 -9.74 -9.53
C PRO A 291 -12.50 -11.06 -9.97
N ARG A 292 -12.78 -12.13 -9.23
CA ARG A 292 -12.42 -13.48 -9.68
C ARG A 292 -13.21 -13.68 -10.96
N ALA A 293 -12.51 -13.78 -12.10
CA ALA A 293 -13.15 -13.98 -13.39
C ALA A 293 -14.25 -15.05 -13.26
N PRO A 294 -15.47 -14.82 -13.80
CA PRO A 294 -16.51 -15.83 -13.77
C PRO A 294 -15.93 -17.10 -14.38
N LYS A 295 -15.90 -18.17 -13.59
CA LYS A 295 -15.30 -19.45 -13.97
C LYS A 295 -16.16 -20.09 -15.05
N LEU A 296 -16.02 -19.67 -16.31
CA LEU A 296 -16.64 -20.35 -17.45
C LEU A 296 -16.11 -21.79 -17.59
N ILE A 297 -14.94 -22.07 -17.02
CA ILE A 297 -14.39 -23.41 -16.90
C ILE A 297 -14.30 -23.72 -15.40
N ARG A 298 -15.06 -24.73 -14.98
CA ARG A 298 -14.96 -25.36 -13.65
C ARG A 298 -13.62 -26.09 -13.56
N LEU A 299 -12.51 -25.33 -13.50
CA LEU A 299 -11.23 -25.87 -13.05
C LEU A 299 -11.50 -26.55 -11.70
N PRO A 300 -11.02 -27.78 -11.47
CA PRO A 300 -11.18 -28.44 -10.19
C PRO A 300 -10.71 -27.44 -9.13
N ARG A 301 -11.56 -27.17 -8.13
CA ARG A 301 -11.18 -26.31 -7.00
C ARG A 301 -9.81 -26.83 -6.56
N LEU A 302 -8.76 -25.99 -6.64
CA LEU A 302 -7.49 -26.28 -5.97
C LEU A 302 -7.89 -26.75 -4.58
N ARG A 303 -7.63 -28.04 -4.28
CA ARG A 303 -7.98 -28.64 -3.00
C ARG A 303 -7.42 -27.68 -1.96
N ARG A 304 -8.28 -26.94 -1.25
CA ARG A 304 -7.90 -26.36 0.04
C ARG A 304 -7.37 -27.57 0.81
N CYS A 305 -6.08 -27.62 1.10
CA CYS A 305 -5.51 -28.72 1.87
C CYS A 305 -6.39 -28.87 3.10
N LYS A 306 -6.99 -30.04 3.28
CA LYS A 306 -7.81 -30.31 4.46
C LYS A 306 -6.86 -30.15 5.64
N LEU A 307 -7.09 -29.13 6.47
CA LEU A 307 -6.23 -28.88 7.61
C LEU A 307 -6.33 -30.08 8.55
N GLU A 308 -5.22 -30.78 8.73
CA GLU A 308 -5.12 -31.82 9.74
C GLU A 308 -5.10 -31.18 11.13
N ALA A 309 -5.64 -31.90 12.12
CA ALA A 309 -5.51 -31.48 13.51
C ALA A 309 -4.02 -31.46 13.88
N ILE A 310 -3.57 -30.35 14.47
CA ILE A 310 -2.19 -30.24 14.94
C ILE A 310 -2.00 -31.24 16.08
N ILE A 311 -0.86 -31.92 16.10
CA ILE A 311 -0.55 -32.88 17.17
C ILE A 311 -0.62 -32.21 18.56
N PRO A 312 -0.94 -32.96 19.63
CA PRO A 312 -0.86 -32.42 20.98
C PRO A 312 0.58 -32.02 21.31
N GLN A 313 0.74 -31.14 22.30
CA GLN A 313 2.05 -30.79 22.83
C GLN A 313 2.76 -32.03 23.38
N GLY A 314 4.06 -32.15 23.11
CA GLY A 314 4.89 -33.22 23.64
C GLY A 314 5.09 -33.13 25.16
N ASP A 315 5.62 -34.19 25.76
CA ASP A 315 5.94 -34.21 27.19
C ASP A 315 7.04 -33.20 27.55
N VAL A 316 6.70 -32.26 28.43
CA VAL A 316 7.60 -31.16 28.85
C VAL A 316 8.82 -31.69 29.59
N GLU A 317 8.68 -32.73 30.41
CA GLU A 317 9.80 -33.29 31.16
C GLU A 317 10.80 -33.99 30.25
N THR A 318 10.33 -34.66 29.21
CA THR A 318 11.21 -35.24 28.18
C THR A 318 11.98 -34.16 27.42
N MET A 319 11.32 -33.09 27.00
CA MET A 319 12.01 -31.95 26.36
C MET A 319 13.02 -31.29 27.31
N ALA A 320 12.69 -31.09 28.58
CA ALA A 320 13.61 -30.54 29.56
C ALA A 320 14.84 -31.43 29.79
N ARG A 321 14.67 -32.76 29.81
CA ARG A 321 15.77 -33.73 29.89
C ARG A 321 16.66 -33.70 28.65
N GLU A 322 16.08 -33.65 27.45
CA GLU A 322 16.83 -33.49 26.19
C GLU A 322 17.64 -32.20 26.20
N PHE A 323 17.02 -31.09 26.61
CA PHE A 323 17.69 -29.80 26.74
C PHE A 323 18.86 -29.87 27.74
N ALA A 324 18.64 -30.46 28.92
CA ALA A 324 19.68 -30.60 29.95
C ALA A 324 20.83 -31.54 29.52
N ALA A 325 20.56 -32.48 28.60
CA ALA A 325 21.56 -33.39 28.05
C ALA A 325 22.42 -32.76 26.94
N LEU A 326 22.06 -31.56 26.44
CA LEU A 326 22.87 -30.88 25.42
C LEU A 326 24.22 -30.43 26.01
N PRO A 327 25.33 -30.70 25.31
CA PRO A 327 26.64 -30.16 25.64
C PRO A 327 26.64 -28.64 25.80
N GLU A 328 27.43 -28.14 26.75
CA GLU A 328 27.58 -26.70 26.96
C GLU A 328 28.14 -25.98 25.72
N SER A 329 28.98 -26.66 24.93
CA SER A 329 29.49 -26.16 23.65
C SER A 329 28.40 -25.87 22.60
N GLN A 330 27.21 -26.47 22.76
CA GLN A 330 26.04 -26.24 21.91
C GLN A 330 25.13 -25.11 22.42
N THR A 331 25.43 -24.55 23.59
CA THR A 331 24.82 -23.29 24.07
C THR A 331 25.60 -22.12 23.48
N LEU A 332 24.90 -21.29 22.69
CA LEU A 332 25.48 -20.17 21.96
C LEU A 332 25.53 -18.90 22.80
N LEU A 333 24.43 -18.60 23.50
CA LEU A 333 24.35 -17.47 24.42
C LEU A 333 23.24 -17.66 25.46
N THR A 334 23.34 -16.92 26.56
CA THR A 334 22.34 -16.84 27.64
C THR A 334 21.94 -15.38 27.85
N ALA A 335 20.65 -15.11 28.01
CA ALA A 335 20.11 -13.77 28.25
C ALA A 335 18.93 -13.87 29.23
N GLY A 336 19.19 -13.65 30.53
CA GLY A 336 18.22 -13.92 31.58
C GLY A 336 17.86 -15.42 31.62
N GLU A 337 16.57 -15.71 31.69
CA GLU A 337 15.96 -17.05 31.64
C GLU A 337 15.97 -17.68 30.23
N MET A 338 16.47 -16.97 29.23
CA MET A 338 16.46 -17.43 27.84
C MET A 338 17.84 -17.94 27.44
N ARG A 339 17.90 -19.17 26.93
CA ARG A 339 19.13 -19.78 26.37
C ARG A 339 18.95 -20.04 24.89
N VAL A 340 19.95 -19.68 24.09
CA VAL A 340 19.97 -19.97 22.65
C VAL A 340 20.94 -21.11 22.40
N CYS A 341 20.43 -22.19 21.83
CA CYS A 341 21.17 -23.42 21.61
C CYS A 341 21.02 -23.87 20.15
N TYR A 342 21.89 -24.78 19.71
CA TYR A 342 21.70 -25.51 18.46
C TYR A 342 21.91 -27.01 18.68
N ALA A 343 21.19 -27.85 17.94
CA ALA A 343 21.32 -29.30 18.04
C ALA A 343 21.02 -30.00 16.71
N ARG A 344 21.48 -31.25 16.58
CA ARG A 344 21.09 -32.18 15.50
C ARG A 344 19.86 -32.98 15.93
N ALA A 345 19.04 -33.41 14.98
CA ALA A 345 17.80 -34.15 15.24
C ALA A 345 17.93 -35.32 16.23
N PRO A 346 18.96 -36.19 16.17
CA PRO A 346 19.08 -37.31 17.11
C PRO A 346 19.30 -36.92 18.57
N GLN A 347 19.76 -35.69 18.83
CA GLN A 347 20.02 -35.20 20.19
C GLN A 347 18.74 -34.71 20.88
N ILE A 348 17.72 -34.34 20.10
CA ILE A 348 16.56 -33.57 20.56
C ILE A 348 15.24 -34.04 19.91
N PRO A 349 14.89 -35.34 19.92
CA PRO A 349 13.72 -35.84 19.19
C PRO A 349 12.38 -35.24 19.69
N ALA A 350 12.17 -35.10 21.00
CA ALA A 350 10.94 -34.50 21.54
C ALA A 350 10.89 -32.99 21.29
N ILE A 351 12.02 -32.28 21.50
CA ILE A 351 12.11 -30.84 21.18
C ILE A 351 11.89 -30.61 19.67
N LEU A 352 12.44 -31.45 18.79
CA LEU A 352 12.26 -31.30 17.33
C LEU A 352 10.80 -31.52 16.93
N GLN A 353 10.11 -32.48 17.54
CA GLN A 353 8.67 -32.66 17.35
C GLN A 353 7.90 -31.41 17.77
N GLU A 354 8.26 -30.81 18.90
CA GLU A 354 7.65 -29.58 19.39
C GLU A 354 7.95 -28.37 18.49
N ILE A 355 9.18 -28.25 17.96
CA ILE A 355 9.55 -27.27 16.93
C ILE A 355 8.61 -27.40 15.72
N GLY A 356 8.41 -28.62 15.22
CA GLY A 356 7.52 -28.89 14.08
C GLY A 356 6.05 -28.54 14.37
N ARG A 357 5.59 -28.80 15.60
CA ARG A 357 4.23 -28.45 16.04
C ARG A 357 4.04 -26.93 16.09
N LEU A 358 4.98 -26.23 16.73
CA LEU A 358 4.94 -24.78 16.91
C LEU A 358 5.14 -24.02 15.59
N ARG A 359 5.95 -24.55 14.66
CA ARG A 359 6.03 -24.06 13.28
C ARG A 359 4.65 -24.03 12.63
N GLU A 360 3.96 -25.17 12.61
CA GLU A 360 2.65 -25.26 11.96
C GLU A 360 1.60 -24.36 12.63
N ILE A 361 1.60 -24.25 13.98
CA ILE A 361 0.73 -23.31 14.71
C ILE A 361 0.99 -21.88 14.25
N THR A 362 2.27 -21.46 14.29
CA THR A 362 2.66 -20.09 13.97
C THR A 362 2.38 -19.74 12.52
N PHE A 363 2.67 -20.65 11.58
CA PHE A 363 2.45 -20.41 10.17
C PHE A 363 0.97 -20.37 9.80
N ARG A 364 0.12 -21.22 10.41
CA ARG A 364 -1.33 -21.19 10.16
C ARG A 364 -1.99 -19.90 10.62
N GLU A 365 -1.51 -19.29 11.72
CA GLU A 365 -2.06 -18.04 12.26
C GLU A 365 -1.95 -16.86 11.28
N VAL A 366 -0.90 -16.86 10.44
CA VAL A 366 -0.68 -15.83 9.42
C VAL A 366 -1.09 -16.29 8.02
N GLY A 367 -1.88 -17.36 7.93
CA GLY A 367 -2.36 -17.91 6.65
C GLY A 367 -1.26 -18.52 5.77
N GLU A 368 -0.19 -19.02 6.36
CA GLU A 368 0.83 -19.87 5.73
C GLU A 368 0.67 -21.33 6.23
N GLY A 369 1.74 -22.12 6.18
CA GLY A 369 1.78 -23.46 6.76
C GLY A 369 1.55 -24.58 5.74
N THR A 370 1.85 -25.80 6.19
CA THR A 370 1.76 -27.00 5.34
C THR A 370 0.35 -27.57 5.26
N GLY A 371 -0.48 -27.24 6.26
CA GLY A 371 -1.81 -27.82 6.47
C GLY A 371 -1.78 -29.22 7.09
N LYS A 372 -0.61 -29.74 7.44
CA LYS A 372 -0.43 -31.06 8.09
C LYS A 372 -0.47 -30.96 9.61
N ALA A 373 -0.54 -32.09 10.30
CA ALA A 373 -0.55 -32.13 11.77
C ALA A 373 0.74 -31.58 12.41
N ILE A 374 1.85 -31.57 11.67
CA ILE A 374 3.18 -31.12 12.10
C ILE A 374 3.98 -30.62 10.89
N ASP A 375 4.77 -29.56 11.05
CA ASP A 375 5.68 -29.04 10.02
C ASP A 375 7.11 -29.58 10.20
N LEU A 376 7.28 -30.86 9.86
CA LEU A 376 8.59 -31.51 9.69
C LEU A 376 8.68 -32.13 8.30
N ASP A 377 9.87 -32.07 7.71
CA ASP A 377 10.22 -32.66 6.42
C ASP A 377 11.57 -33.40 6.49
N ARG A 378 11.94 -34.06 5.39
CA ARG A 378 13.19 -34.85 5.31
C ARG A 378 14.47 -34.04 5.54
N PHE A 379 14.41 -32.70 5.47
CA PHE A 379 15.59 -31.86 5.69
C PHE A 379 15.87 -31.73 7.19
N ASP A 380 14.84 -31.83 8.04
CA ASP A 380 15.01 -31.73 9.49
C ASP A 380 15.92 -32.83 10.07
N ASP A 381 16.09 -33.97 9.38
CA ASP A 381 16.95 -35.08 9.80
C ASP A 381 18.46 -34.73 9.87
N TYR A 382 18.92 -33.82 9.01
CA TYR A 382 20.36 -33.49 8.87
C TYR A 382 20.68 -32.01 8.96
N TYR A 383 19.67 -31.14 8.99
CA TYR A 383 19.89 -29.72 9.31
C TYR A 383 20.13 -29.55 10.80
N LEU A 384 20.83 -28.47 11.14
CA LEU A 384 20.93 -28.01 12.51
C LEU A 384 19.65 -27.25 12.88
N HIS A 385 19.19 -27.44 14.12
CA HIS A 385 18.06 -26.71 14.68
C HIS A 385 18.58 -25.75 15.73
N LEU A 386 18.53 -24.45 15.41
CA LEU A 386 18.82 -23.38 16.36
C LEU A 386 17.51 -22.98 17.03
N PHE A 387 17.47 -22.93 18.36
CA PHE A 387 16.24 -22.60 19.08
C PHE A 387 16.54 -21.81 20.35
N VAL A 388 15.53 -21.05 20.79
CA VAL A 388 15.54 -20.35 22.07
C VAL A 388 14.68 -21.12 23.06
N TRP A 389 15.28 -21.49 24.19
CA TRP A 389 14.64 -22.18 25.29
C TRP A 389 14.45 -21.23 26.47
N ASN A 390 13.24 -21.16 27.02
CA ASN A 390 12.97 -20.49 28.28
C ASN A 390 13.14 -21.50 29.42
N THR A 391 14.12 -21.27 30.29
CA THR A 391 14.45 -22.22 31.38
C THR A 391 13.40 -22.27 32.47
N ASP A 392 12.73 -21.16 32.74
CA ASP A 392 11.77 -21.05 33.85
C ASP A 392 10.44 -21.71 33.46
N LYS A 393 9.96 -21.43 32.25
CA LYS A 393 8.74 -22.02 31.69
C LYS A 393 8.95 -23.39 31.06
N ARG A 394 10.22 -23.78 30.84
CA ARG A 394 10.63 -25.05 30.22
C ARG A 394 9.96 -25.26 28.86
N GLU A 395 10.05 -24.24 28.02
CA GLU A 395 9.41 -24.23 26.70
C GLU A 395 10.27 -23.59 25.62
N ILE A 396 10.03 -23.98 24.37
CA ILE A 396 10.63 -23.35 23.19
C ILE A 396 9.94 -22.00 22.98
N VAL A 397 10.71 -20.97 22.63
CA VAL A 397 10.19 -19.62 22.30
C VAL A 397 10.20 -19.33 20.81
N GLY A 398 11.21 -19.83 20.10
CA GLY A 398 11.33 -19.70 18.66
C GLY A 398 12.50 -20.54 18.15
N ALA A 399 12.54 -20.78 16.84
CA ALA A 399 13.59 -21.58 16.24
C ALA A 399 13.90 -21.15 14.80
N TYR A 400 15.03 -21.65 14.31
CA TYR A 400 15.56 -21.51 12.96
C TYR A 400 16.16 -22.84 12.50
N ARG A 401 15.99 -23.17 11.22
CA ARG A 401 16.66 -24.31 10.59
C ARG A 401 17.91 -23.83 9.85
N LEU A 402 19.06 -24.45 10.13
CA LEU A 402 20.37 -24.10 9.58
C LEU A 402 20.93 -25.27 8.75
N GLY A 403 21.03 -25.09 7.44
CA GLY A 403 21.63 -26.05 6.52
C GLY A 403 23.05 -25.64 6.17
N LEU A 404 24.05 -26.39 6.65
CA LEU A 404 25.45 -26.15 6.29
C LEU A 404 25.65 -26.56 4.83
N ALA A 405 25.58 -25.60 3.91
CA ALA A 405 25.37 -25.89 2.50
C ALA A 405 26.56 -26.58 1.85
N ASP A 406 27.78 -26.32 2.34
CA ASP A 406 29.01 -27.00 1.95
C ASP A 406 28.97 -28.49 2.34
N GLU A 407 28.63 -28.81 3.58
CA GLU A 407 28.53 -30.19 4.07
C GLU A 407 27.39 -30.96 3.37
N ILE A 408 26.22 -30.34 3.28
CA ILE A 408 25.04 -30.95 2.66
C ILE A 408 25.29 -31.22 1.17
N MET A 409 25.92 -30.29 0.46
CA MET A 409 26.21 -30.49 -0.96
C MET A 409 27.29 -31.53 -1.21
N ALA A 410 28.28 -31.67 -0.31
CA ALA A 410 29.28 -32.72 -0.41
C ALA A 410 28.67 -34.12 -0.29
N GLU A 411 27.70 -34.31 0.62
CA GLU A 411 27.09 -35.63 0.86
C GLU A 411 25.88 -35.93 -0.03
N LYS A 412 24.97 -34.95 -0.19
CA LYS A 412 23.64 -35.15 -0.81
C LYS A 412 23.46 -34.38 -2.13
N GLY A 413 24.47 -33.61 -2.54
CA GLY A 413 24.40 -32.71 -3.69
C GLY A 413 23.36 -31.61 -3.52
N VAL A 414 23.07 -30.88 -4.60
CA VAL A 414 22.13 -29.74 -4.58
C VAL A 414 20.70 -30.11 -4.15
N LYS A 415 20.30 -31.38 -4.32
CA LYS A 415 18.96 -31.87 -3.92
C LYS A 415 18.81 -31.97 -2.39
N GLY A 416 19.91 -31.96 -1.66
CA GLY A 416 19.94 -31.89 -0.20
C GLY A 416 19.56 -30.51 0.35
N LEU A 417 19.55 -29.46 -0.47
CA LEU A 417 19.14 -28.12 -0.03
C LEU A 417 17.63 -27.92 -0.17
N TYR A 418 16.97 -27.41 0.87
CA TYR A 418 15.54 -27.12 0.87
C TYR A 418 15.16 -26.14 -0.24
N THR A 419 15.97 -25.11 -0.45
CA THR A 419 15.79 -24.06 -1.46
C THR A 419 15.71 -24.66 -2.86
N HIS A 420 16.30 -25.84 -3.10
CA HIS A 420 16.19 -26.54 -4.38
C HIS A 420 14.75 -27.03 -4.69
N THR A 421 13.88 -27.13 -3.68
CA THR A 421 12.45 -27.45 -3.84
C THR A 421 11.63 -26.29 -4.39
N CYS A 422 12.06 -25.04 -4.16
CA CYS A 422 11.42 -23.82 -4.66
C CYS A 422 12.15 -23.23 -5.89
N PHE A 423 13.47 -23.40 -5.98
CA PHE A 423 14.30 -22.78 -6.99
C PHE A 423 15.21 -23.80 -7.70
N ARG A 424 15.51 -23.55 -8.97
CA ARG A 424 16.59 -24.21 -9.71
C ARG A 424 17.72 -23.20 -9.84
N PHE A 425 18.93 -23.56 -9.41
CA PHE A 425 20.10 -22.71 -9.56
C PHE A 425 21.26 -23.49 -10.19
N THR A 426 22.17 -22.77 -10.83
CA THR A 426 23.36 -23.35 -11.47
C THR A 426 24.46 -23.64 -10.45
N SER A 427 25.43 -24.50 -10.78
CA SER A 427 26.60 -24.75 -9.93
C SER A 427 27.37 -23.46 -9.63
N ARG A 428 27.50 -22.59 -10.64
CA ARG A 428 28.14 -21.28 -10.54
C ARG A 428 27.59 -20.39 -9.42
N LEU A 429 26.28 -20.48 -9.14
CA LEU A 429 25.73 -19.72 -8.00
C LEU A 429 26.31 -20.25 -6.69
N MET A 430 26.34 -21.57 -6.50
CA MET A 430 26.84 -22.16 -5.27
C MET A 430 28.34 -21.97 -5.11
N GLU A 431 29.11 -22.00 -6.20
CA GLU A 431 30.54 -21.64 -6.22
C GLU A 431 30.77 -20.20 -5.70
N GLN A 432 29.82 -19.28 -5.91
CA GLN A 432 29.91 -17.89 -5.45
C GLN A 432 29.40 -17.67 -4.03
N LEU A 433 28.52 -18.55 -3.53
CA LEU A 433 27.94 -18.42 -2.19
C LEU A 433 28.71 -19.23 -1.13
N GLN A 434 29.26 -20.39 -1.49
CA GLN A 434 29.87 -21.30 -0.52
C GLN A 434 31.23 -20.79 0.04
N PRO A 435 31.56 -21.15 1.30
CA PRO A 435 30.73 -21.82 2.29
C PRO A 435 29.58 -20.93 2.79
N ALA A 436 28.36 -21.49 2.82
CA ALA A 436 27.15 -20.76 3.17
C ALA A 436 26.26 -21.55 4.13
N ILE A 437 25.44 -20.83 4.88
CA ILE A 437 24.38 -21.43 5.70
C ILE A 437 23.03 -21.12 5.02
N GLU A 438 22.31 -22.19 4.69
CA GLU A 438 20.93 -22.11 4.28
C GLU A 438 20.03 -21.90 5.51
N LEU A 439 19.27 -20.82 5.53
CA LEU A 439 18.35 -20.47 6.59
C LEU A 439 16.90 -20.66 6.16
N GLY A 440 16.05 -21.19 7.05
CA GLY A 440 14.63 -21.32 6.76
C GLY A 440 13.81 -21.79 7.96
N ARG A 441 12.49 -21.94 7.73
CA ARG A 441 11.51 -22.44 8.71
C ARG A 441 11.59 -21.76 10.07
N SER A 442 11.82 -20.46 10.05
CA SER A 442 11.92 -19.65 11.24
C SER A 442 10.58 -19.26 11.78
N PHE A 443 10.42 -19.31 13.09
CA PHE A 443 9.22 -18.84 13.76
C PHE A 443 9.55 -18.30 15.15
N VAL A 444 8.68 -17.42 15.63
CA VAL A 444 8.59 -17.04 17.05
C VAL A 444 7.17 -17.38 17.46
N ARG A 445 7.04 -18.08 18.59
CA ARG A 445 5.74 -18.46 19.12
C ARG A 445 4.81 -17.26 19.32
N PRO A 446 3.50 -17.39 19.04
CA PRO A 446 2.56 -16.25 19.06
C PRO A 446 2.62 -15.41 20.35
N GLU A 447 2.77 -16.07 21.49
CA GLU A 447 2.84 -15.45 22.82
C GLU A 447 4.02 -14.49 22.98
N TYR A 448 5.06 -14.66 22.15
CA TYR A 448 6.30 -13.91 22.19
C TYR A 448 6.49 -12.94 21.02
N GLN A 449 5.60 -12.94 20.01
CA GLN A 449 5.79 -12.15 18.78
C GLN A 449 5.72 -10.63 19.00
N LYS A 450 5.01 -10.17 20.03
CA LYS A 450 4.96 -8.74 20.39
C LYS A 450 6.24 -8.27 21.09
N ALA A 451 7.05 -9.19 21.62
CA ALA A 451 8.31 -8.87 22.26
C ALA A 451 9.44 -8.79 21.21
N PHE A 452 10.33 -7.81 21.36
CA PHE A 452 11.48 -7.65 20.47
C PHE A 452 12.58 -8.71 20.71
N GLN A 453 12.71 -9.17 21.95
CA GLN A 453 13.81 -10.02 22.42
C GLN A 453 13.93 -11.39 21.69
N PRO A 454 12.87 -12.15 21.41
CA PRO A 454 12.99 -13.48 20.79
C PRO A 454 13.67 -13.45 19.41
N LEU A 455 13.22 -12.56 18.53
CA LEU A 455 13.80 -12.44 17.19
C LEU A 455 15.26 -11.95 17.26
N LEU A 456 15.55 -11.00 18.16
CA LEU A 456 16.92 -10.57 18.43
C LEU A 456 17.80 -11.76 18.86
N LEU A 457 17.34 -12.58 19.81
CA LEU A 457 18.10 -13.72 20.33
C LEU A 457 18.35 -14.79 19.26
N LEU A 458 17.37 -15.06 18.40
CA LEU A 458 17.57 -15.97 17.25
C LEU A 458 18.69 -15.48 16.33
N TRP A 459 18.69 -14.19 15.99
CA TRP A 459 19.74 -13.59 15.15
C TRP A 459 21.10 -13.55 15.85
N ARG A 460 21.14 -13.21 17.14
CA ARG A 460 22.37 -13.32 17.95
C ARG A 460 22.89 -14.75 17.99
N GLY A 461 22.00 -15.74 18.08
CA GLY A 461 22.36 -17.15 18.00
C GLY A 461 23.01 -17.52 16.67
N ILE A 462 22.39 -17.14 15.55
CA ILE A 462 22.95 -17.38 14.21
C ILE A 462 24.34 -16.77 14.10
N CYS A 463 24.50 -15.51 14.53
CA CYS A 463 25.78 -14.83 14.53
C CYS A 463 26.82 -15.48 15.47
N ALA A 464 26.44 -15.89 16.68
CA ALA A 464 27.32 -16.60 17.59
C ALA A 464 27.79 -17.95 17.03
N TYR A 465 26.90 -18.68 16.32
CA TYR A 465 27.29 -19.89 15.61
C TYR A 465 28.32 -19.61 14.51
N ILE A 466 28.14 -18.52 13.76
CA ILE A 466 29.08 -18.09 12.70
C ILE A 466 30.43 -17.66 13.28
N VAL A 467 30.44 -16.91 14.38
CA VAL A 467 31.69 -16.54 15.08
C VAL A 467 32.49 -17.79 15.49
N ARG A 468 31.80 -18.83 15.98
CA ARG A 468 32.42 -20.13 16.30
C ARG A 468 32.83 -20.93 15.06
N ASN A 469 32.26 -20.63 13.89
CA ASN A 469 32.50 -21.32 12.62
C ASN A 469 32.79 -20.30 11.51
N PRO A 470 33.89 -19.55 11.61
CA PRO A 470 34.04 -18.31 10.85
C PRO A 470 34.26 -18.53 9.35
N ARG A 471 34.41 -19.77 8.87
CA ARG A 471 34.37 -20.07 7.42
C ARG A 471 33.08 -19.58 6.74
N TYR A 472 31.97 -19.52 7.48
CA TYR A 472 30.68 -19.07 6.97
C TYR A 472 30.60 -17.55 6.93
N HIS A 473 30.28 -17.03 5.76
CA HIS A 473 30.12 -15.59 5.55
C HIS A 473 28.94 -15.24 4.65
N HIS A 474 28.27 -16.25 4.09
CA HIS A 474 27.02 -16.11 3.35
C HIS A 474 25.87 -16.82 4.05
N LEU A 475 24.73 -16.14 4.10
CA LEU A 475 23.44 -16.70 4.49
C LEU A 475 22.52 -16.65 3.28
N PHE A 476 21.75 -17.69 3.03
CA PHE A 476 20.74 -17.67 1.96
C PHE A 476 19.53 -18.51 2.32
N GLY A 477 18.40 -18.25 1.68
CA GLY A 477 17.20 -19.07 1.88
C GLY A 477 15.93 -18.37 1.43
N PRO A 478 14.79 -19.06 1.46
CA PRO A 478 13.51 -18.45 1.17
C PRO A 478 13.01 -17.63 2.36
N VAL A 479 12.58 -16.40 2.08
CA VAL A 479 11.76 -15.58 2.98
C VAL A 479 10.37 -15.44 2.38
N SER A 480 9.35 -15.82 3.15
CA SER A 480 7.98 -15.94 2.68
C SER A 480 7.18 -14.66 2.95
N ILE A 481 6.31 -14.32 2.00
CA ILE A 481 5.27 -13.31 2.13
C ILE A 481 3.94 -14.04 2.01
N THR A 482 3.16 -14.02 3.10
CA THR A 482 1.89 -14.75 3.20
C THR A 482 0.92 -14.43 2.07
N ASN A 483 0.09 -15.42 1.73
CA ASN A 483 -1.00 -15.30 0.77
C ASN A 483 -2.23 -14.56 1.35
N GLU A 484 -2.19 -14.13 2.61
CA GLU A 484 -3.22 -13.24 3.18
C GLU A 484 -3.14 -11.79 2.69
N TYR A 485 -1.95 -11.34 2.28
CA TYR A 485 -1.83 -10.03 1.63
C TYR A 485 -2.67 -10.03 0.37
N ARG A 486 -3.35 -8.91 0.11
CA ARG A 486 -4.04 -8.68 -1.16
C ARG A 486 -3.05 -8.83 -2.31
N ASP A 487 -3.56 -9.28 -3.46
CA ASP A 487 -2.73 -9.46 -4.66
C ASP A 487 -1.99 -8.17 -5.04
N ALA A 488 -2.63 -7.01 -4.84
CA ALA A 488 -2.01 -5.71 -5.09
C ALA A 488 -0.80 -5.45 -4.17
N SER A 489 -0.92 -5.69 -2.87
CA SER A 489 0.17 -5.53 -1.89
C SER A 489 1.36 -6.44 -2.20
N ARG A 490 1.10 -7.73 -2.51
CA ARG A 490 2.14 -8.68 -2.89
C ARG A 490 2.87 -8.26 -4.16
N ASN A 491 2.12 -7.76 -5.13
CA ASN A 491 2.67 -7.26 -6.39
C ASN A 491 3.49 -5.99 -6.20
N LEU A 492 3.02 -5.05 -5.36
CA LEU A 492 3.73 -3.83 -5.01
C LEU A 492 5.05 -4.17 -4.29
N LEU A 493 5.01 -5.06 -3.30
CA LEU A 493 6.22 -5.59 -2.62
C LEU A 493 7.19 -6.20 -3.63
N LEU A 494 6.72 -7.13 -4.46
CA LEU A 494 7.55 -7.80 -5.45
C LEU A 494 8.19 -6.79 -6.42
N ARG A 495 7.44 -5.79 -6.88
CA ARG A 495 7.94 -4.75 -7.79
C ARG A 495 8.97 -3.87 -7.13
N SER A 496 8.67 -3.37 -5.92
CA SER A 496 9.57 -2.53 -5.14
C SER A 496 10.90 -3.23 -4.86
N LEU A 497 10.84 -4.44 -4.31
CA LEU A 497 12.02 -5.26 -4.00
C LEU A 497 12.88 -5.59 -5.23
N ARG A 498 12.27 -5.66 -6.42
CA ARG A 498 13.00 -5.83 -7.69
C ARG A 498 13.77 -4.59 -8.13
N LEU A 499 13.29 -3.40 -7.77
CA LEU A 499 13.93 -2.13 -8.10
C LEU A 499 15.08 -1.81 -7.12
N THR A 500 14.93 -2.19 -5.85
CA THR A 500 15.80 -1.70 -4.76
C THR A 500 16.81 -2.73 -4.26
N ASN A 501 16.37 -3.99 -4.10
CA ASN A 501 17.10 -5.01 -3.35
C ASN A 501 17.43 -6.25 -4.19
N PHE A 502 17.35 -6.17 -5.52
CA PHE A 502 17.58 -7.31 -6.40
C PHE A 502 19.03 -7.38 -6.88
N GLU A 503 19.66 -8.54 -6.76
CA GLU A 503 21.03 -8.74 -7.26
C GLU A 503 20.99 -9.31 -8.69
N HIS A 504 21.05 -8.43 -9.68
CA HIS A 504 20.77 -8.79 -11.08
C HIS A 504 21.74 -9.84 -11.66
N GLU A 505 23.02 -9.82 -11.27
CA GLU A 505 24.00 -10.77 -11.80
C GLU A 505 23.78 -12.17 -11.24
N LEU A 506 23.61 -12.30 -9.92
CA LEU A 506 23.31 -13.59 -9.28
C LEU A 506 21.92 -14.12 -9.65
N ALA A 507 20.94 -13.23 -9.85
CA ALA A 507 19.59 -13.60 -10.24
C ALA A 507 19.52 -14.34 -11.59
N ARG A 508 20.46 -14.07 -12.52
CA ARG A 508 20.55 -14.81 -13.80
C ARG A 508 20.85 -16.30 -13.61
N LEU A 509 21.46 -16.65 -12.48
CA LEU A 509 21.84 -18.01 -12.12
C LEU A 509 20.72 -18.77 -11.40
N VAL A 510 19.57 -18.14 -11.15
CA VAL A 510 18.42 -18.73 -10.44
C VAL A 510 17.16 -18.69 -11.32
N LYS A 511 16.41 -19.78 -11.33
CA LYS A 511 15.06 -19.85 -11.92
C LYS A 511 14.07 -20.38 -10.88
N PRO A 512 12.97 -19.66 -10.59
CA PRO A 512 11.93 -20.19 -9.72
C PRO A 512 11.21 -21.36 -10.39
N ARG A 513 10.77 -22.34 -9.59
CA ARG A 513 10.01 -23.48 -10.11
C ARG A 513 8.57 -23.10 -10.44
N LYS A 514 7.97 -22.19 -9.69
CA LYS A 514 6.64 -21.62 -9.93
C LYS A 514 6.72 -20.10 -9.90
N ARG A 515 6.58 -19.48 -11.07
CA ARG A 515 6.67 -18.03 -11.20
C ARG A 515 5.44 -17.34 -10.60
N PRO A 516 5.61 -16.24 -9.85
CA PRO A 516 4.51 -15.36 -9.50
C PRO A 516 3.80 -14.86 -10.75
N ARG A 517 2.48 -14.64 -10.64
CA ARG A 517 1.71 -14.03 -11.72
C ARG A 517 2.21 -12.61 -11.98
N ARG A 518 2.12 -12.16 -13.23
CA ARG A 518 2.43 -10.76 -13.54
C ARG A 518 1.39 -9.86 -12.86
N PRO A 519 1.81 -8.74 -12.26
CA PRO A 519 0.87 -7.76 -11.75
C PRO A 519 -0.08 -7.31 -12.86
N ARG A 520 -1.34 -7.04 -12.48
CA ARG A 520 -2.26 -6.35 -13.37
C ARG A 520 -1.69 -4.95 -13.67
N ARG A 521 -2.06 -4.38 -14.82
CA ARG A 521 -1.78 -2.95 -15.06
C ARG A 521 -2.50 -2.19 -13.94
N ALA A 522 -1.76 -1.54 -13.07
CA ALA A 522 -2.26 -0.71 -11.97
C ALA A 522 -1.60 0.67 -12.07
N GLU A 523 -2.24 1.71 -11.54
CA GLU A 523 -1.72 3.08 -11.65
C GLU A 523 -0.32 3.20 -11.05
N TRP A 524 -0.13 2.65 -9.86
CA TRP A 524 1.15 2.64 -9.13
C TRP A 524 2.32 1.96 -9.88
N ASN A 525 2.03 1.14 -10.90
CA ASN A 525 3.07 0.43 -11.68
C ASN A 525 3.44 1.16 -12.99
N LEU A 526 2.99 2.40 -13.17
CA LEU A 526 3.43 3.25 -14.28
C LEU A 526 4.83 3.83 -14.02
N PRO A 527 5.60 4.15 -15.08
CA PRO A 527 6.96 4.67 -14.94
C PRO A 527 7.06 5.91 -14.03
N ASP A 528 6.07 6.80 -14.09
CA ASP A 528 6.02 8.04 -13.31
C ASP A 528 6.02 7.79 -11.79
N PHE A 529 5.56 6.61 -11.35
CA PHE A 529 5.51 6.26 -9.93
C PHE A 529 6.70 5.41 -9.46
N HIS A 530 7.60 5.01 -10.36
CA HIS A 530 8.81 4.25 -9.98
C HIS A 530 9.62 4.90 -8.85
N PRO A 531 9.86 6.24 -8.84
CA PRO A 531 10.60 6.91 -7.76
C PRO A 531 9.91 6.93 -6.40
N TYR A 532 8.67 6.45 -6.30
CA TYR A 532 7.92 6.35 -5.03
C TYR A 532 7.81 4.89 -4.56
N ILE A 533 8.07 3.93 -5.43
CA ILE A 533 8.02 2.50 -5.11
C ILE A 533 9.42 1.89 -4.96
N ASP A 534 10.47 2.68 -5.13
CA ASP A 534 11.86 2.34 -4.77
C ASP A 534 12.24 2.75 -3.33
N ASN A 535 11.30 3.35 -2.59
CA ASN A 535 11.44 3.62 -1.16
C ASN A 535 10.61 2.62 -0.34
N LEU A 536 11.27 1.75 0.45
CA LEU A 536 10.60 0.72 1.25
C LEU A 536 9.73 1.27 2.39
N GLU A 537 10.06 2.44 2.93
CA GLU A 537 9.24 3.10 3.95
C GLU A 537 7.94 3.59 3.34
N LEU A 538 8.03 4.21 2.16
CA LEU A 538 6.86 4.66 1.42
C LEU A 538 5.97 3.48 0.99
N VAL A 539 6.60 2.41 0.49
CA VAL A 539 5.89 1.16 0.15
C VAL A 539 5.20 0.55 1.36
N THR A 540 5.79 0.66 2.57
CA THR A 540 5.11 0.24 3.80
C THR A 540 3.82 1.03 4.01
N LYS A 541 3.84 2.37 3.87
CA LYS A 541 2.64 3.21 3.97
C LYS A 541 1.59 2.86 2.91
N LEU A 542 2.00 2.60 1.67
CA LEU A 542 1.10 2.19 0.58
C LEU A 542 0.45 0.83 0.85
N ILE A 543 1.18 -0.14 1.39
CA ILE A 543 0.62 -1.45 1.75
C ILE A 543 -0.39 -1.30 2.89
N GLN A 544 -0.10 -0.49 3.91
CA GLN A 544 -1.05 -0.22 5.00
C GLN A 544 -2.34 0.38 4.46
N GLU A 545 -2.25 1.24 3.44
CA GLU A 545 -3.41 1.79 2.75
C GLU A 545 -4.23 0.70 2.02
N ILE A 546 -3.58 -0.24 1.34
CA ILE A 546 -4.24 -1.35 0.63
C ILE A 546 -4.85 -2.35 1.63
N GLU A 547 -4.13 -2.71 2.67
CA GLU A 547 -4.54 -3.72 3.68
C GLU A 547 -5.49 -3.14 4.74
N SER A 548 -5.77 -1.83 4.70
CA SER A 548 -6.65 -1.13 5.65
C SER A 548 -6.19 -1.26 7.12
N GLY A 549 -4.87 -1.21 7.37
CA GLY A 549 -4.34 -1.38 8.73
C GLY A 549 -2.87 -1.83 8.83
N GLU A 550 -2.54 -2.53 9.93
CA GLU A 550 -1.18 -2.75 10.48
C GLU A 550 -0.18 -3.53 9.60
N LYS A 551 -0.63 -4.15 8.50
CA LYS A 551 0.25 -4.96 7.65
C LYS A 551 1.18 -4.04 6.86
N GLY A 552 2.48 -4.17 7.10
CA GLY A 552 3.55 -3.53 6.32
C GLY A 552 4.41 -4.54 5.59
N ILE A 553 5.68 -4.21 5.32
CA ILE A 553 6.68 -5.22 4.92
C ILE A 553 6.86 -6.23 6.07
N PRO A 554 6.80 -7.55 5.81
CA PRO A 554 7.00 -8.57 6.83
C PRO A 554 8.27 -8.34 7.66
N VAL A 555 8.17 -8.48 8.99
CA VAL A 555 9.24 -8.16 9.93
C VAL A 555 10.53 -8.91 9.60
N LEU A 556 10.43 -10.20 9.28
CA LEU A 556 11.59 -11.01 8.94
C LEU A 556 12.24 -10.56 7.64
N LEU A 557 11.47 -10.26 6.59
CA LEU A 557 12.00 -9.72 5.35
C LEU A 557 12.74 -8.39 5.61
N ARG A 558 12.12 -7.48 6.36
CA ARG A 558 12.74 -6.21 6.74
C ARG A 558 14.06 -6.41 7.47
N GLN A 559 14.15 -7.42 8.34
CA GLN A 559 15.35 -7.78 9.07
C GLN A 559 16.48 -8.25 8.13
N TYR A 560 16.19 -9.12 7.17
CA TYR A 560 17.16 -9.51 6.15
C TYR A 560 17.65 -8.32 5.30
N LEU A 561 16.73 -7.44 4.88
CA LEU A 561 17.08 -6.25 4.10
C LEU A 561 17.97 -5.29 4.88
N LYS A 562 17.73 -5.11 6.19
CA LYS A 562 18.60 -4.32 7.08
C LYS A 562 20.01 -4.86 7.15
N MET A 563 20.21 -6.18 7.07
CA MET A 563 21.55 -6.78 7.03
C MET A 563 22.19 -6.75 5.64
N GLY A 564 21.65 -5.99 4.69
CA GLY A 564 22.16 -5.93 3.32
C GLY A 564 21.72 -7.12 2.45
N GLY A 565 20.67 -7.83 2.85
CA GLY A 565 20.11 -8.92 2.08
C GLY A 565 19.65 -8.49 0.70
N ARG A 566 20.00 -9.30 -0.31
CA ARG A 566 19.63 -9.12 -1.72
C ARG A 566 18.79 -10.29 -2.21
N LEU A 567 17.76 -9.99 -2.98
CA LEU A 567 16.86 -10.99 -3.55
C LEU A 567 17.37 -11.46 -4.91
N LEU A 568 17.27 -12.76 -5.16
CA LEU A 568 17.76 -13.43 -6.37
C LEU A 568 16.62 -13.91 -7.26
N ALA A 569 15.49 -14.32 -6.66
CA ALA A 569 14.32 -14.82 -7.39
C ALA A 569 13.08 -14.78 -6.51
N PHE A 570 11.91 -14.89 -7.13
CA PHE A 570 10.63 -15.05 -6.45
C PHE A 570 9.91 -16.30 -6.95
N ASN A 571 9.39 -17.11 -6.03
CA ASN A 571 8.65 -18.34 -6.27
C ASN A 571 7.29 -18.29 -5.55
N VAL A 572 6.28 -18.96 -6.08
CA VAL A 572 5.04 -19.24 -5.31
C VAL A 572 5.10 -20.68 -4.83
N ASP A 573 4.89 -20.92 -3.54
CA ASP A 573 4.91 -22.28 -2.97
C ASP A 573 3.51 -22.80 -2.59
N PRO A 574 2.89 -23.64 -3.44
CA PRO A 574 1.62 -24.28 -3.13
C PRO A 574 1.66 -25.29 -1.97
N ALA A 575 2.83 -25.79 -1.58
CA ALA A 575 2.96 -26.67 -0.41
C ALA A 575 2.95 -25.88 0.90
N PHE A 576 3.08 -24.56 0.83
CA PHE A 576 3.09 -23.64 1.95
C PHE A 576 2.02 -22.55 1.76
N ASN A 577 0.78 -23.01 1.53
CA ASN A 577 -0.40 -22.20 1.28
C ASN A 577 -0.27 -21.07 0.23
N PHE A 578 0.46 -21.32 -0.86
CA PHE A 578 0.69 -20.35 -1.94
C PHE A 578 1.42 -19.07 -1.49
N ALA A 579 2.23 -19.16 -0.44
CA ALA A 579 3.14 -18.10 -0.03
C ALA A 579 4.05 -17.67 -1.19
N LEU A 580 4.38 -16.38 -1.22
CA LEU A 580 5.37 -15.82 -2.15
C LEU A 580 6.75 -15.87 -1.49
N ASP A 581 7.60 -16.77 -1.94
CA ASP A 581 8.97 -16.90 -1.45
C ASP A 581 9.92 -16.02 -2.25
N GLY A 582 10.64 -15.13 -1.58
CA GLY A 582 11.83 -14.48 -2.11
C GLY A 582 13.07 -15.29 -1.73
N LEU A 583 13.88 -15.71 -2.70
CA LEU A 583 15.21 -16.24 -2.40
C LEU A 583 16.11 -15.06 -2.04
N ILE A 584 16.45 -14.93 -0.76
CA ILE A 584 17.32 -13.87 -0.25
C ILE A 584 18.72 -14.41 0.03
N SER A 585 19.73 -13.57 -0.20
CA SER A 585 21.15 -13.84 0.09
C SER A 585 21.74 -12.66 0.86
N VAL A 586 22.51 -12.94 1.90
CA VAL A 586 23.21 -11.96 2.73
C VAL A 586 24.68 -12.32 2.72
N ASN A 587 25.54 -11.37 2.34
CA ASN A 587 26.98 -11.47 2.52
C ASN A 587 27.38 -10.64 3.73
N LEU A 588 27.75 -11.31 4.82
CA LEU A 588 28.07 -10.66 6.09
C LEU A 588 29.28 -9.74 6.00
N LEU A 589 30.22 -10.03 5.10
CA LEU A 589 31.40 -9.17 4.87
C LEU A 589 31.06 -7.85 4.18
N LYS A 590 29.86 -7.74 3.60
CA LYS A 590 29.34 -6.53 2.95
C LYS A 590 28.21 -5.86 3.75
N SER A 591 27.79 -6.45 4.87
CA SER A 591 26.77 -5.89 5.74
C SER A 591 27.32 -4.70 6.53
N ASP A 592 26.45 -3.76 6.93
CA ASP A 592 26.83 -2.64 7.79
C ASP A 592 27.41 -3.17 9.13
N PRO A 593 28.69 -2.86 9.46
CA PRO A 593 29.32 -3.30 10.69
C PRO A 593 28.54 -2.89 11.95
N ARG A 594 27.89 -1.72 11.96
CA ARG A 594 27.10 -1.25 13.11
C ARG A 594 25.93 -2.18 13.41
N ILE A 595 25.31 -2.71 12.35
CA ILE A 595 24.21 -3.67 12.46
C ILE A 595 24.76 -5.02 12.93
N LEU A 596 25.89 -5.47 12.39
CA LEU A 596 26.50 -6.73 12.81
C LEU A 596 27.01 -6.70 14.26
N ARG A 597 27.57 -5.58 14.75
CA ARG A 597 28.00 -5.42 16.15
C ARG A 597 26.86 -5.73 17.12
N ARG A 598 25.63 -5.37 16.77
CA ARG A 598 24.43 -5.66 17.58
C ARG A 598 24.16 -7.16 17.74
N TYR A 599 24.51 -7.97 16.73
CA TYR A 599 24.23 -9.40 16.74
C TYR A 599 25.43 -10.26 17.15
N MET A 600 26.63 -9.93 16.65
CA MET A 600 27.88 -10.66 16.91
C MET A 600 28.55 -10.25 18.22
N GLY A 601 28.40 -8.99 18.66
CA GLY A 601 29.28 -8.38 19.65
C GLY A 601 30.43 -7.61 18.98
N ALA A 602 31.01 -6.63 19.67
CA ALA A 602 32.03 -5.75 19.09
C ALA A 602 33.36 -6.50 18.88
N ASP A 603 33.86 -7.14 19.94
CA ASP A 603 35.14 -7.85 19.91
C ASP A 603 35.10 -9.04 18.96
N GLU A 604 34.00 -9.81 18.97
CA GLU A 604 33.83 -10.95 18.08
C GLU A 604 33.70 -10.53 16.60
N LEU A 605 33.03 -9.42 16.31
CA LEU A 605 32.95 -8.89 14.95
C LEU A 605 34.33 -8.47 14.45
N ASP A 606 35.11 -7.75 15.25
CA ASP A 606 36.43 -7.28 14.84
C ASP A 606 37.40 -8.45 14.62
N ALA A 607 37.30 -9.51 15.42
CA ALA A 607 38.05 -10.75 15.18
C ALA A 607 37.60 -11.45 13.89
N TYR A 608 36.28 -11.55 13.67
CA TYR A 608 35.69 -12.15 12.47
C TYR A 608 36.09 -11.41 11.18
N LEU A 609 35.96 -10.08 11.14
CA LEU A 609 36.32 -9.28 9.97
C LEU A 609 37.82 -9.37 9.66
N ARG A 610 38.69 -9.33 10.69
CA ARG A 610 40.14 -9.49 10.53
C ARG A 610 40.51 -10.84 9.94
N LEU A 611 39.85 -11.92 10.36
CA LEU A 611 40.07 -13.26 9.78
C LEU A 611 39.78 -13.29 8.27
N HIS A 612 38.80 -12.50 7.82
CA HIS A 612 38.43 -12.38 6.40
C HIS A 612 39.18 -11.28 5.64
N GLY A 613 40.19 -10.65 6.25
CA GLY A 613 40.98 -9.59 5.62
C GLY A 613 40.20 -8.29 5.40
N VAL A 614 39.09 -8.09 6.12
CA VAL A 614 38.32 -6.84 6.10
C VAL A 614 38.77 -5.99 7.29
N LEU A 615 39.31 -4.79 7.01
CA LEU A 615 39.72 -3.86 8.06
C LEU A 615 38.48 -3.28 8.76
N PRO A 616 38.39 -3.30 10.10
CA PRO A 616 37.32 -2.61 10.82
C PRO A 616 37.39 -1.11 10.52
N GLU A 617 36.31 -0.50 10.05
CA GLU A 617 36.23 0.97 9.98
C GLU A 617 36.37 1.52 11.41
N SER A 618 37.38 2.36 11.67
CA SER A 618 37.50 3.07 12.94
C SER A 618 36.28 3.98 13.13
N ASP A 619 35.80 4.12 14.37
CA ASP A 619 34.59 4.89 14.68
C ASP A 619 34.69 6.38 14.22
N GLU A 620 35.91 6.90 14.01
CA GLU A 620 36.18 8.23 13.45
C GLU A 620 35.84 8.36 11.94
N ALA A 621 36.13 7.33 11.12
CA ALA A 621 35.87 7.36 9.68
C ALA A 621 34.36 7.31 9.37
N ALA A 622 33.59 6.67 10.25
CA ALA A 622 32.15 6.50 10.11
C ALA A 622 31.35 7.77 10.47
N GLY A 623 31.96 8.71 11.22
CA GLY A 623 31.46 10.07 11.45
C GLY A 623 31.70 10.99 10.26
N ALA A 624 32.84 10.85 9.58
CA ALA A 624 33.21 11.67 8.42
C ALA A 624 32.34 11.41 7.17
N LYS A 625 31.94 10.15 6.91
CA LYS A 625 31.00 9.84 5.79
C LYS A 625 29.63 10.51 5.94
N LYS A 626 29.15 10.72 7.18
CA LYS A 626 27.88 11.42 7.44
C LYS A 626 28.01 12.94 7.33
N ALA A 627 29.18 13.50 7.60
CA ALA A 627 29.44 14.94 7.42
C ALA A 627 29.62 15.32 5.94
N GLY A 628 30.08 14.39 5.10
CA GLY A 628 30.25 14.61 3.65
C GLY A 628 28.98 14.52 2.80
N GLU A 629 27.89 13.95 3.33
CA GLU A 629 26.59 13.84 2.61
C GLU A 629 25.58 14.93 3.01
N VAL A 630 25.95 15.86 3.91
CA VAL A 630 25.08 16.97 4.33
C VAL A 630 25.82 18.30 4.22
N THR A 631 26.08 18.76 3.00
CA THR A 631 26.00 20.20 2.63
C THR A 631 26.20 20.40 1.12
N PRO A 632 25.52 21.40 0.56
CA PRO A 632 24.15 21.36 0.01
C PRO A 632 24.06 20.83 -1.43
#